data_AF-A0A9D6ETH2-F1
#
_entry.id   AF-A0A9D6ETH2-F1
#
_cell.length_a   1.000
_cell.length_b   1.000
_cell.length_c   1.000
_cell.angle_alpha   90.00
_cell.angle_beta   90.00
_cell.angle_gamma   90.00
#
_symmetry.space_group_name_H-M   'P 1'
#
loop_
_entity.id
_entity.type
_entity.pdbx_description
1 polymer ?
#
loop_
_entity_poly.entity_id
_entity_poly.type
_entity_poly.pdbx_seq_one_letter_code
_entity_poly.pdbx_strand_id
1 'polypeptide(L)'
;MASNTFSISLHLLRYFIFFTRNTIGIINSPYETYRKMVHKNETLGQLIYIFLLGIAYFTFAALVRTGLKNPFLLTLQFNKLVIGSLLNFLIVVFFLYYLGKALGGKGTFRNVLLSWSYTLIPTLIWFFATSILYILIPPPRTMSLSGKLFSVFYVGFSIALLYWKIILYYLSLRFALKLDLLKITLISAIFSIYIAAYGVIMYRLGIFRIPFI
;
A
#
# COMPACT_ATOMS: atom_id res chain seq x y z
N MET A 1 -14.99 20.37 28.28
CA MET A 1 -14.14 19.25 27.79
C MET A 1 -14.94 18.10 27.17
N ALA A 2 -16.07 17.68 27.76
CA ALA A 2 -16.90 16.58 27.21
C ALA A 2 -17.48 16.83 25.80
N SER A 3 -17.74 18.09 25.42
CA SER A 3 -18.23 18.43 24.07
C SER A 3 -17.20 18.21 22.97
N ASN A 4 -15.90 18.41 23.25
CA ASN A 4 -14.82 18.24 22.28
C ASN A 4 -14.43 16.77 22.09
N THR A 5 -14.55 15.93 23.11
CA THR A 5 -14.26 14.49 22.97
C THR A 5 -15.33 13.80 22.13
N PHE A 6 -16.59 14.20 22.29
CA PHE A 6 -17.70 13.67 21.49
C PHE A 6 -17.55 13.99 20.00
N SER A 7 -17.14 15.21 19.64
CA SER A 7 -16.94 15.60 18.24
C SER A 7 -15.80 14.83 17.58
N ILE A 8 -14.68 14.62 18.27
CA ILE A 8 -13.53 13.82 17.77
C ILE A 8 -13.96 12.38 17.48
N SER A 9 -14.71 11.77 18.41
CA SER A 9 -15.21 10.39 18.24
C SER A 9 -16.09 10.26 16.99
N LEU A 10 -16.99 11.21 16.76
CA LEU A 10 -17.83 11.24 15.56
C LEU A 10 -17.02 11.40 14.26
N HIS A 11 -15.97 12.22 14.26
CA HIS A 11 -15.08 12.37 13.11
C HIS A 11 -14.34 11.07 12.77
N LEU A 12 -13.81 10.38 13.79
CA LEU A 12 -13.15 9.08 13.61
C LEU A 12 -14.12 8.04 13.07
N LEU A 13 -15.31 7.92 13.66
CA LEU A 13 -16.33 6.99 13.17
C LEU A 13 -16.70 7.27 11.70
N ARG A 14 -16.87 8.54 11.34
CA ARG A 14 -17.15 8.94 9.95
C ARG A 14 -16.00 8.55 9.01
N TYR A 15 -14.75 8.75 9.42
CA TYR A 15 -13.58 8.35 8.63
C TYR A 15 -13.50 6.82 8.50
N PHE A 16 -13.87 6.08 9.53
CA PHE A 16 -13.92 4.62 9.49
C PHE A 16 -14.97 4.12 8.49
N ILE A 17 -16.18 4.71 8.50
CA ILE A 17 -17.26 4.37 7.56
C ILE A 17 -16.82 4.65 6.11
N PHE A 18 -16.14 5.77 5.85
CA PHE A 18 -15.60 6.05 4.53
C PHE A 18 -14.50 5.05 4.14
N PHE A 19 -13.60 4.75 5.08
CA PHE A 19 -12.53 3.78 4.88
C PHE A 19 -13.08 2.40 4.49
N THR A 20 -14.03 1.85 5.26
CA THR A 20 -14.60 0.52 5.00
C THR A 20 -15.39 0.48 3.70
N ARG A 21 -16.26 1.48 3.48
CA ARG A 21 -17.06 1.57 2.25
C ARG A 21 -16.17 1.63 1.00
N ASN A 22 -15.12 2.44 1.03
CA ASN A 22 -14.22 2.58 -0.11
C ASN A 22 -13.33 1.34 -0.29
N THR A 23 -12.91 0.69 0.80
CA THR A 23 -12.17 -0.57 0.71
C THR A 23 -13.00 -1.66 0.04
N ILE A 24 -14.26 -1.84 0.47
CA ILE A 24 -15.21 -2.78 -0.15
C ILE A 24 -15.49 -2.37 -1.61
N GLY A 25 -15.70 -1.08 -1.87
CA GLY A 25 -15.93 -0.57 -3.21
C GLY A 25 -14.75 -0.80 -4.16
N ILE A 26 -13.51 -0.76 -3.67
CA ILE A 26 -12.32 -1.01 -4.48
C ILE A 26 -12.14 -2.48 -4.82
N ILE A 27 -12.69 -3.38 -3.99
CA ILE A 27 -12.74 -4.82 -4.27
C ILE A 27 -13.80 -5.10 -5.35
N ASN A 28 -15.01 -4.54 -5.18
CA ASN A 28 -16.17 -4.91 -6.01
C ASN A 28 -16.31 -4.07 -7.29
N SER A 29 -16.08 -2.75 -7.21
CA SER A 29 -16.26 -1.79 -8.31
C SER A 29 -15.16 -0.71 -8.31
N PRO A 30 -13.89 -1.10 -8.57
CA PRO A 30 -12.74 -0.21 -8.42
C PRO A 30 -12.84 1.07 -9.25
N TYR A 31 -13.33 0.97 -10.49
CA TYR A 31 -13.49 2.11 -11.38
C TYR A 31 -14.46 3.16 -10.81
N GLU A 32 -15.66 2.73 -10.43
CA GLU A 32 -16.69 3.62 -9.89
C GLU A 32 -16.27 4.24 -8.56
N THR A 33 -15.63 3.43 -7.71
CA THR A 33 -15.19 3.86 -6.39
C THR A 33 -14.08 4.92 -6.49
N TYR A 34 -13.07 4.72 -7.32
CA TYR A 34 -12.03 5.73 -7.54
C TYR A 34 -12.59 7.02 -8.16
N ARG A 35 -13.46 6.89 -9.16
CA ARG A 35 -14.15 8.03 -9.77
C ARG A 35 -14.89 8.85 -8.70
N LYS A 36 -15.66 8.18 -7.85
CA LYS A 36 -16.44 8.80 -6.77
C LYS A 36 -15.54 9.45 -5.72
N MET A 37 -14.51 8.76 -5.24
CA MET A 37 -13.60 9.27 -4.21
C MET A 37 -12.90 10.56 -4.64
N VAL A 38 -12.39 10.57 -5.87
CA VAL A 38 -11.67 11.73 -6.42
C VAL A 38 -12.62 12.88 -6.75
N HIS A 39 -13.77 12.63 -7.39
CA HIS A 39 -14.69 13.71 -7.75
C HIS A 39 -15.43 14.31 -6.56
N LYS A 40 -15.81 13.50 -5.57
CA LYS A 40 -16.49 14.01 -4.36
C LYS A 40 -15.52 14.64 -3.35
N ASN A 41 -14.23 14.72 -3.67
CA ASN A 41 -13.18 15.23 -2.78
C ASN A 41 -13.31 14.65 -1.38
N GLU A 42 -13.39 13.32 -1.28
CA GLU A 42 -13.60 12.65 0.00
C GLU A 42 -12.49 12.98 1.00
N THR A 43 -12.82 12.88 2.29
CA THR A 43 -11.96 13.40 3.36
C THR A 43 -10.68 12.58 3.49
N LEU A 44 -9.53 13.26 3.63
CA LEU A 44 -8.24 12.60 3.84
C LEU A 44 -8.15 11.86 5.18
N GLY A 45 -9.02 12.17 6.14
CA GLY A 45 -9.04 11.53 7.46
C GLY A 45 -9.17 10.00 7.40
N GLN A 46 -9.78 9.44 6.36
CA GLN A 46 -9.87 7.98 6.17
C GLN A 46 -8.49 7.30 5.99
N LEU A 47 -7.47 8.05 5.58
CA LEU A 47 -6.12 7.53 5.41
C LEU A 47 -5.51 7.05 6.73
N ILE A 48 -5.98 7.56 7.88
CA ILE A 48 -5.51 7.11 9.19
C ILE A 48 -5.65 5.60 9.35
N TYR A 49 -6.73 5.01 8.85
CA TYR A 49 -6.98 3.57 8.94
C TYR A 49 -6.05 2.75 8.04
N ILE A 50 -5.70 3.27 6.85
CA ILE A 50 -4.71 2.62 5.97
C ILE A 50 -3.33 2.62 6.65
N PHE A 51 -2.93 3.75 7.25
CA PHE A 51 -1.67 3.83 7.98
C PHE A 51 -1.66 3.01 9.26
N LEU A 52 -2.78 2.93 9.99
CA LEU A 52 -2.93 2.05 11.15
C LEU A 52 -2.78 0.58 10.76
N LEU A 53 -3.34 0.15 9.61
CA LEU A 53 -3.11 -1.19 9.07
C LEU A 53 -1.64 -1.42 8.72
N GLY A 54 -0.97 -0.42 8.15
CA GLY A 54 0.48 -0.47 7.89
C GLY A 54 1.30 -0.59 9.17
N ILE A 55 1.00 0.20 10.19
CA ILE A 55 1.64 0.14 11.51
C ILE A 55 1.40 -1.24 12.14
N ALA A 56 0.16 -1.74 12.12
CA ALA A 56 -0.18 -3.06 12.63
C ALA A 56 0.65 -4.15 11.94
N TYR A 57 0.81 -4.06 10.62
CA TYR A 57 1.67 -4.98 9.87
C TYR A 57 3.14 -4.89 10.30
N PHE A 58 3.71 -3.68 10.38
CA PHE A 58 5.12 -3.52 10.76
C PHE A 58 5.39 -3.95 12.20
N THR A 59 4.45 -3.73 13.12
CA THR A 59 4.50 -4.27 14.47
C THR A 59 4.51 -5.79 14.44
N PHE A 60 3.59 -6.41 13.70
CA PHE A 60 3.53 -7.86 13.54
C PHE A 60 4.83 -8.42 12.95
N ALA A 61 5.32 -7.84 11.86
CA ALA A 61 6.56 -8.26 11.20
C ALA A 61 7.80 -8.10 12.11
N ALA A 62 7.88 -7.00 12.88
CA ALA A 62 8.96 -6.78 13.83
C ALA A 62 8.92 -7.84 14.96
N LEU A 63 7.74 -8.10 15.53
CA LEU A 63 7.55 -9.12 16.56
C LEU A 63 7.93 -10.52 16.09
N VAL A 64 7.53 -10.90 14.88
CA VAL A 64 7.87 -12.20 14.29
C VAL A 64 9.39 -12.33 14.08
N ARG A 65 10.07 -11.25 13.70
CA ARG A 65 11.51 -11.27 13.36
C ARG A 65 12.43 -11.22 14.56
N THR A 66 12.18 -10.35 15.54
CA THR A 66 13.08 -10.15 16.68
C THR A 66 12.62 -10.88 17.94
N GLY A 67 11.33 -11.24 18.02
CA GLY A 67 10.70 -11.69 19.25
C GLY A 67 10.65 -10.59 20.32
N LEU A 68 10.10 -10.94 21.50
CA LEU A 68 9.99 -10.04 22.66
C LEU A 68 11.26 -9.99 23.52
N LYS A 69 12.27 -10.82 23.22
CA LYS A 69 13.47 -10.98 24.08
C LYS A 69 14.39 -9.76 24.07
N ASN A 70 14.40 -8.98 22.99
CA ASN A 70 15.27 -7.80 22.84
C ASN A 70 14.43 -6.54 22.49
N PRO A 71 13.84 -5.85 23.48
CA PRO A 71 12.93 -4.74 23.25
C PRO A 71 13.59 -3.58 22.48
N PHE A 72 14.87 -3.31 22.72
CA PHE A 72 15.61 -2.27 22.01
C PHE A 72 15.74 -2.55 20.51
N LEU A 73 16.09 -3.79 20.13
CA LEU A 73 16.18 -4.19 18.72
C LEU A 73 14.81 -4.17 18.03
N LEU A 74 13.75 -4.56 18.75
CA LEU A 74 12.38 -4.49 18.27
C LEU A 74 12.00 -3.05 17.90
N THR A 75 12.23 -2.08 18.81
CA THR A 75 11.92 -0.66 18.56
C THR A 75 12.74 -0.10 17.40
N LEU A 76 14.04 -0.42 17.32
CA LEU A 76 14.89 0.05 16.21
C LEU A 76 14.41 -0.49 14.85
N GLN A 77 14.10 -1.79 14.75
CA GLN A 77 13.62 -2.39 13.51
C GLN A 77 12.25 -1.86 13.12
N PHE A 78 11.34 -1.74 14.08
CA PHE A 78 10.01 -1.16 13.86
C PHE A 78 10.12 0.28 13.33
N ASN A 79 10.89 1.15 14.00
CA ASN A 79 11.06 2.54 13.58
C ASN A 79 11.68 2.62 12.18
N LYS A 80 12.70 1.80 11.89
CA LYS A 80 13.34 1.73 10.57
C LYS A 80 12.31 1.38 9.48
N LEU A 81 11.45 0.39 9.71
CA LEU A 81 10.42 -0.04 8.76
C LEU A 81 9.33 1.03 8.57
N VAL A 82 8.80 1.58 9.67
CA VAL A 82 7.74 2.60 9.62
C VAL A 82 8.24 3.86 8.92
N ILE A 83 9.37 4.42 9.35
CA ILE A 83 9.94 5.65 8.75
C ILE A 83 10.30 5.39 7.28
N GLY A 84 10.96 4.28 6.97
CA GLY A 84 11.31 3.93 5.59
C GLY A 84 10.07 3.80 4.70
N SER A 85 9.00 3.18 5.20
CA SER A 85 7.74 3.03 4.46
C SER A 85 7.02 4.37 4.23
N LEU A 86 6.98 5.25 5.24
CA LEU A 86 6.36 6.56 5.15
C LEU A 86 7.11 7.47 4.19
N LEU A 87 8.44 7.50 4.28
CA LEU A 87 9.29 8.25 3.35
C LEU A 87 9.11 7.74 1.92
N ASN A 88 9.17 6.42 1.71
CA ASN A 88 8.93 5.83 0.39
C ASN A 88 7.54 6.21 -0.15
N PHE A 89 6.51 6.09 0.68
CA PHE A 89 5.15 6.45 0.30
C PHE A 89 5.06 7.92 -0.13
N LEU A 90 5.59 8.84 0.67
CA LEU A 90 5.60 10.28 0.34
C LEU A 90 6.38 10.56 -0.94
N ILE A 91 7.58 9.98 -1.08
CA ILE A 91 8.41 10.14 -2.27
C ILE A 91 7.66 9.68 -3.52
N VAL A 92 6.99 8.53 -3.47
CA VAL A 92 6.20 8.03 -4.59
C VAL A 92 5.02 8.97 -4.91
N VAL A 93 4.27 9.43 -3.91
CA VAL A 93 3.16 10.38 -4.13
C VAL A 93 3.66 11.67 -4.78
N PHE A 94 4.76 12.23 -4.28
CA PHE A 94 5.39 13.42 -4.86
C PHE A 94 5.85 13.16 -6.29
N PHE A 95 6.55 12.05 -6.52
CA PHE A 95 7.04 11.67 -7.84
C PHE A 95 5.89 11.56 -8.85
N LEU A 96 4.83 10.80 -8.52
CA LEU A 96 3.66 10.64 -9.40
C LEU A 96 2.94 11.97 -9.64
N TYR A 97 2.81 12.81 -8.61
CA TYR A 97 2.19 14.11 -8.74
C TYR A 97 2.98 15.05 -9.66
N TYR A 98 4.28 15.24 -9.42
CA TYR A 98 5.12 16.14 -10.21
C TYR A 98 5.32 15.65 -11.64
N LEU A 99 5.57 14.35 -11.82
CA LEU A 99 5.73 13.78 -13.16
C LEU A 99 4.42 13.87 -13.95
N GLY A 100 3.28 13.57 -13.32
CA GLY A 100 2.00 13.74 -13.96
C GLY A 100 1.63 15.20 -14.23
N LYS A 101 2.02 16.14 -13.38
CA LYS A 101 1.91 17.59 -13.66
C LYS A 101 2.77 18.01 -14.85
N ALA A 102 4.01 17.53 -14.93
CA ALA A 102 4.93 17.83 -16.03
C ALA A 102 4.39 17.35 -17.39
N LEU A 103 3.61 16.26 -17.40
CA LEU A 103 2.93 15.75 -18.60
C LEU A 103 1.53 16.36 -18.83
N GLY A 104 1.18 17.43 -18.11
CA GLY A 104 -0.08 18.17 -18.31
C GLY A 104 -1.29 17.63 -17.53
N GLY A 105 -1.07 16.88 -16.46
CA GLY A 105 -2.12 16.43 -15.55
C GLY A 105 -2.82 17.60 -14.82
N LYS A 106 -4.14 17.52 -14.71
CA LYS A 106 -5.00 18.59 -14.13
C LYS A 106 -5.43 18.31 -12.69
N GLY A 107 -4.88 17.26 -12.08
CA GLY A 107 -5.18 16.85 -10.72
C GLY A 107 -4.60 17.73 -9.62
N THR A 108 -4.99 17.40 -8.39
CA THR A 108 -4.47 17.98 -7.16
C THR A 108 -3.62 16.96 -6.40
N PHE A 109 -2.65 17.43 -5.62
CA PHE A 109 -1.83 16.56 -4.78
C PHE A 109 -2.67 15.74 -3.81
N ARG A 110 -3.70 16.36 -3.21
CA ARG A 110 -4.68 15.70 -2.35
C ARG A 110 -5.32 14.48 -3.01
N ASN A 111 -5.71 14.58 -4.27
CA ASN A 111 -6.37 13.49 -4.98
C ASN A 111 -5.40 12.35 -5.24
N VAL A 112 -4.15 12.65 -5.59
CA VAL A 112 -3.09 11.64 -5.76
C VAL A 112 -2.78 10.96 -4.44
N LEU A 113 -2.61 11.73 -3.37
CA LEU A 113 -2.37 11.20 -2.02
C LEU A 113 -3.50 10.25 -1.59
N LEU A 114 -4.76 10.68 -1.77
CA LEU A 114 -5.93 9.87 -1.43
C LEU A 114 -5.98 8.59 -2.27
N SER A 115 -5.94 8.69 -3.59
CA SER A 115 -6.08 7.55 -4.49
C SER A 115 -4.91 6.58 -4.35
N TRP A 116 -3.68 7.10 -4.26
CA TRP A 116 -2.48 6.29 -4.10
C TRP A 116 -2.45 5.53 -2.78
N SER A 117 -2.93 6.12 -1.69
CA SER A 117 -3.03 5.42 -0.39
C SER A 117 -3.85 4.14 -0.50
N TYR A 118 -4.92 4.13 -1.29
CA TYR A 118 -5.74 2.94 -1.47
C TYR A 118 -5.08 1.85 -2.32
N THR A 119 -4.03 2.16 -3.07
CA THR A 119 -3.19 1.13 -3.72
C THR A 119 -2.37 0.32 -2.71
N LEU A 120 -2.27 0.78 -1.46
CA LEU A 120 -1.63 0.04 -0.38
C LEU A 120 -2.47 -1.15 0.09
N ILE A 121 -3.80 -1.15 -0.11
CA ILE A 121 -4.68 -2.25 0.31
C ILE A 121 -4.23 -3.62 -0.23
N PRO A 122 -4.07 -3.84 -1.55
CA PRO A 122 -3.58 -5.12 -2.05
C PRO A 122 -2.18 -5.47 -1.51
N THR A 123 -1.33 -4.46 -1.28
CA THR A 123 0.01 -4.67 -0.73
C THR A 123 -0.04 -5.14 0.72
N LEU A 124 -0.89 -4.53 1.54
CA LEU A 124 -1.09 -4.90 2.95
C LEU A 124 -1.73 -6.30 3.06
N ILE A 125 -2.73 -6.61 2.23
CA ILE A 125 -3.32 -7.95 2.17
C ILE A 125 -2.23 -8.98 1.82
N TRP A 126 -1.42 -8.69 0.81
CA TRP A 126 -0.30 -9.57 0.43
C TRP A 126 0.69 -9.74 1.60
N PHE A 127 1.11 -8.65 2.23
CA PHE A 127 2.04 -8.67 3.37
C PHE A 127 1.53 -9.48 4.56
N PHE A 128 0.27 -9.31 4.97
CA PHE A 128 -0.34 -10.10 6.03
C PHE A 128 -0.48 -11.56 5.63
N ALA A 129 -1.02 -11.84 4.45
CA ALA A 129 -1.23 -13.20 3.96
C ALA A 129 0.09 -13.98 3.87
N THR A 130 1.13 -13.39 3.26
CA THR A 130 2.45 -14.02 3.15
C THR A 130 3.09 -14.29 4.51
N SER A 131 3.01 -13.34 5.44
CA SER A 131 3.56 -13.52 6.79
C SER A 131 2.83 -14.60 7.57
N ILE A 132 1.49 -14.65 7.47
CA ILE A 132 0.66 -15.70 8.10
C ILE A 132 0.96 -17.06 7.47
N LEU A 133 0.98 -17.15 6.13
CA LEU A 133 1.27 -18.39 5.42
C LEU A 133 2.67 -18.90 5.78
N TYR A 134 3.67 -18.03 5.87
CA TYR A 134 5.03 -18.44 6.25
C TYR A 134 5.11 -19.03 7.66
N ILE A 135 4.29 -18.52 8.59
CA ILE A 135 4.22 -19.02 9.97
C ILE A 135 3.46 -20.35 10.04
N LEU A 136 2.31 -20.45 9.36
CA LEU A 136 1.42 -21.62 9.45
C LEU A 136 1.87 -22.78 8.56
N ILE A 137 2.36 -22.47 7.36
CA ILE A 137 2.72 -23.42 6.31
C ILE A 137 4.08 -22.98 5.77
N PRO A 138 5.19 -23.31 6.47
CA PRO A 138 6.51 -22.95 6.00
C PRO A 138 6.70 -23.48 4.58
N PRO A 139 7.27 -22.68 3.65
CA PRO A 139 7.32 -23.02 2.25
C PRO A 139 7.97 -24.41 2.11
N PRO A 140 7.28 -25.36 1.47
CA PRO A 140 7.74 -26.72 1.38
C PRO A 140 9.05 -26.73 0.61
N ARG A 141 10.13 -27.08 1.30
CA ARG A 141 11.48 -27.19 0.72
C ARG A 141 11.67 -28.49 -0.07
N THR A 142 10.56 -29.17 -0.38
CA THR A 142 10.54 -30.50 -0.99
C THR A 142 9.60 -30.51 -2.19
N MET A 143 9.88 -31.35 -3.18
CA MET A 143 9.09 -31.50 -4.42
C MET A 143 7.79 -32.30 -4.22
N SER A 144 7.22 -32.32 -3.01
CA SER A 144 5.98 -33.05 -2.71
C SER A 144 4.78 -32.46 -3.46
N LEU A 145 3.73 -33.26 -3.65
CA LEU A 145 2.48 -32.79 -4.27
C LEU A 145 1.88 -31.61 -3.50
N SER A 146 1.83 -31.69 -2.18
CA SER A 146 1.36 -30.60 -1.31
C SER A 146 2.17 -29.32 -1.52
N GLY A 147 3.48 -29.44 -1.71
CA GLY A 147 4.34 -28.29 -1.92
C GLY A 147 4.24 -27.62 -3.29
N LYS A 148 4.01 -28.42 -4.33
CA LYS A 148 3.67 -27.90 -5.65
C LYS A 148 2.34 -27.16 -5.63
N LEU A 149 1.30 -27.73 -5.00
CA LEU A 149 -0.01 -27.09 -4.88
C LEU A 149 0.06 -25.78 -4.10
N PHE A 150 0.79 -25.75 -2.97
CA PHE A 150 1.02 -24.52 -2.21
C PHE A 150 1.71 -23.44 -3.05
N SER A 151 2.77 -23.81 -3.78
CA SER A 151 3.49 -22.88 -4.65
C SER A 151 2.60 -22.29 -5.74
N VAL A 152 1.79 -23.14 -6.41
CA VAL A 152 0.83 -22.68 -7.44
C VAL A 152 -0.20 -21.71 -6.83
N PHE A 153 -0.77 -22.04 -5.68
CA PHE A 153 -1.71 -21.17 -4.98
C PHE A 153 -1.07 -19.83 -4.58
N TYR A 154 0.12 -19.86 -3.97
CA TYR A 154 0.84 -18.68 -3.51
C TYR A 154 1.22 -17.74 -4.67
N VAL A 155 1.72 -18.30 -5.77
CA VAL A 155 2.08 -17.53 -6.97
C VAL A 155 0.82 -16.95 -7.61
N GLY A 156 -0.24 -17.75 -7.77
CA GLY A 156 -1.53 -17.29 -8.31
C GLY A 156 -2.12 -16.15 -7.48
N PHE A 157 -2.14 -16.28 -6.15
CA PHE A 157 -2.57 -15.24 -5.21
C PHE A 157 -1.73 -13.96 -5.33
N SER A 158 -0.41 -14.09 -5.39
CA SER A 158 0.51 -12.96 -5.52
C SER A 158 0.32 -12.21 -6.84
N ILE A 159 0.17 -12.94 -7.94
CA ILE A 159 -0.11 -12.38 -9.27
C ILE A 159 -1.46 -11.67 -9.27
N ALA A 160 -2.51 -12.25 -8.68
CA ALA A 160 -3.82 -11.62 -8.59
C ALA A 160 -3.77 -10.28 -7.83
N LEU A 161 -3.08 -10.22 -6.69
CA LEU A 161 -2.91 -8.98 -5.93
C LEU A 161 -2.02 -7.96 -6.66
N LEU A 162 -1.00 -8.40 -7.39
CA LEU A 162 -0.18 -7.54 -8.23
C LEU A 162 -1.01 -6.90 -9.36
N TYR A 163 -1.82 -7.69 -10.07
CA TYR A 163 -2.74 -7.18 -11.09
C TYR A 163 -3.74 -6.20 -10.50
N TRP A 164 -4.31 -6.51 -9.33
CA TRP A 164 -5.21 -5.59 -8.65
C TRP A 164 -4.51 -4.27 -8.33
N LYS A 165 -3.29 -4.30 -7.80
CA LYS A 165 -2.48 -3.09 -7.56
C LYS A 165 -2.21 -2.29 -8.83
N ILE A 166 -1.91 -2.95 -9.96
CA ILE A 166 -1.71 -2.29 -11.26
C ILE A 166 -2.99 -1.58 -11.72
N ILE A 167 -4.16 -2.22 -11.57
CA ILE A 167 -5.46 -1.60 -11.87
C ILE A 167 -5.65 -0.35 -11.00
N LEU A 168 -5.42 -0.45 -9.69
CA LEU A 168 -5.59 0.69 -8.77
C LEU A 168 -4.60 1.83 -9.05
N TYR A 169 -3.37 1.51 -9.43
CA TYR A 169 -2.38 2.48 -9.89
C TYR A 169 -2.85 3.20 -11.17
N TYR A 170 -3.33 2.46 -12.18
CA TYR A 170 -3.89 3.04 -13.39
C TYR A 170 -5.06 3.98 -13.07
N LEU A 171 -6.00 3.54 -12.24
CA LEU A 171 -7.16 4.36 -11.84
C LEU A 171 -6.75 5.58 -11.02
N SER A 172 -5.71 5.48 -10.18
CA SER A 172 -5.13 6.61 -9.47
C SER A 172 -4.68 7.69 -10.45
N LEU A 173 -3.87 7.34 -11.45
CA LEU A 173 -3.38 8.31 -12.43
C LEU A 173 -4.51 8.85 -13.31
N ARG A 174 -5.39 7.97 -13.79
CA ARG A 174 -6.52 8.34 -14.65
C ARG A 174 -7.45 9.33 -13.96
N PHE A 175 -7.87 9.06 -12.72
CA PHE A 175 -8.86 9.91 -12.06
C PHE A 175 -8.23 11.05 -11.28
N ALA A 176 -7.17 10.81 -10.51
CA ALA A 176 -6.57 11.85 -9.68
C ALA A 176 -5.92 12.94 -10.54
N LEU A 177 -5.24 12.56 -11.64
CA LEU A 177 -4.50 13.49 -12.50
C LEU A 177 -5.18 13.77 -13.86
N LYS A 178 -6.25 13.05 -14.20
CA LYS A 178 -6.99 13.19 -15.48
C LYS A 178 -6.09 12.96 -16.70
N LEU A 179 -5.21 11.96 -16.60
CA LEU A 179 -4.29 11.58 -17.67
C LEU A 179 -4.95 10.61 -18.65
N ASP A 180 -4.60 10.72 -19.92
CA ASP A 180 -4.90 9.75 -20.96
C ASP A 180 -3.93 8.57 -20.93
N LEU A 181 -4.28 7.51 -21.67
CA LEU A 181 -3.56 6.23 -21.63
C LEU A 181 -2.08 6.39 -22.01
N LEU A 182 -1.76 7.18 -23.04
CA LEU A 182 -0.38 7.37 -23.50
C LEU A 182 0.50 7.98 -22.39
N LYS A 183 -0.01 9.02 -21.72
CA LYS A 183 0.69 9.65 -20.59
C LYS A 183 0.84 8.70 -19.41
N ILE A 184 -0.18 7.90 -19.10
CA ILE A 184 -0.10 6.90 -18.04
C ILE A 184 0.98 5.87 -18.37
N THR A 185 1.06 5.39 -19.61
CA THR A 185 2.10 4.46 -20.05
C THR A 185 3.50 5.07 -19.92
N LEU A 186 3.67 6.34 -20.34
CA LEU A 186 4.96 7.05 -20.21
C LEU A 186 5.37 7.21 -18.74
N ILE A 187 4.46 7.65 -17.87
CA ILE A 187 4.70 7.73 -16.42
C ILE A 187 5.10 6.37 -15.87
N SER A 188 4.42 5.31 -16.29
CA SER A 188 4.68 3.95 -15.83
C SER A 188 6.07 3.45 -16.22
N ALA A 189 6.53 3.76 -17.44
CA ALA A 189 7.87 3.42 -17.90
C ALA A 189 8.96 4.17 -17.10
N ILE A 190 8.76 5.46 -16.83
CA ILE A 190 9.71 6.24 -16.02
C ILE A 190 9.68 5.77 -14.56
N PHE A 191 8.48 5.51 -14.03
CA PHE A 191 8.28 5.08 -12.65
C PHE A 191 8.84 3.68 -12.37
N SER A 192 8.81 2.76 -13.34
CA SER A 192 9.40 1.42 -13.19
C SER A 192 10.93 1.49 -13.09
N ILE A 193 11.59 2.32 -13.89
CA ILE A 193 13.04 2.58 -13.79
C ILE A 193 13.37 3.16 -12.41
N TYR A 194 12.58 4.14 -11.97
CA TYR A 194 12.75 4.76 -10.66
C TYR A 194 12.60 3.74 -9.52
N ILE A 195 11.55 2.91 -9.52
CA ILE A 195 11.34 1.87 -8.51
C ILE A 195 12.50 0.86 -8.52
N ALA A 196 12.98 0.45 -9.69
CA ALA A 196 14.09 -0.51 -9.79
C ALA A 196 15.37 0.07 -9.16
N ALA A 197 15.73 1.31 -9.49
CA ALA A 197 16.88 1.99 -8.90
C ALA A 197 16.73 2.18 -7.39
N TYR A 198 15.56 2.62 -6.94
CA TYR A 198 15.24 2.80 -5.53
C TYR A 198 15.31 1.47 -4.75
N GLY A 199 14.82 0.38 -5.34
CA GLY A 199 14.88 -0.97 -4.77
C GLY A 199 16.32 -1.41 -4.50
N VAL A 200 17.24 -1.18 -5.44
CA VAL A 200 18.68 -1.48 -5.25
C VAL A 200 19.27 -0.68 -4.10
N ILE A 201 18.95 0.62 -4.00
CA ILE A 201 19.44 1.48 -2.91
C ILE A 201 18.91 0.97 -1.55
N MET A 202 17.62 0.70 -1.44
CA MET A 202 17.01 0.23 -0.20
C MET A 202 17.53 -1.15 0.24
N TYR A 203 17.84 -2.02 -0.73
CA TYR A 203 18.48 -3.30 -0.48
C TYR A 203 19.88 -3.11 0.13
N ARG A 204 20.70 -2.24 -0.46
CA ARG A 204 22.05 -1.91 0.05
C ARG A 204 22.01 -1.29 1.45
N LEU A 205 21.06 -0.39 1.72
CA LEU A 205 20.84 0.20 3.07
C LEU A 205 20.26 -0.81 4.09
N GLY A 206 19.93 -2.00 3.63
CA GLY A 206 19.37 -3.07 4.45
C GLY A 206 18.03 -2.73 5.09
N ILE A 207 17.25 -1.83 4.49
CA ILE A 207 15.88 -1.50 4.90
C ILE A 207 14.94 -2.62 4.43
N PHE A 208 15.11 -3.04 3.17
CA PHE A 208 14.37 -4.16 2.57
C PHE A 208 15.33 -5.29 2.18
N ARG A 209 16.04 -5.88 3.16
CA ARG A 209 16.86 -7.10 2.93
C ARG A 209 16.02 -8.35 2.66
N ILE A 210 14.72 -8.27 2.91
CA ILE A 210 13.80 -9.35 2.58
C ILE A 210 13.39 -9.11 1.12
N PRO A 211 13.75 -10.01 0.20
CA PRO A 211 13.18 -9.94 -1.11
C PRO A 211 11.68 -10.16 -0.90
N PHE A 212 10.84 -9.23 -1.36
CA PHE A 212 9.40 -9.48 -1.41
C PHE A 212 9.07 -10.42 -2.60
N ILE A 213 9.93 -11.44 -2.77
CA ILE A 213 9.89 -12.67 -3.57
C ILE A 213 10.76 -13.70 -2.83
#